data_AF-A0AAD6UKW2-F1
#
_entry.id   AF-A0AAD6UKW2-F1
#
_cell.length_a   1.000
_cell.length_b   1.000
_cell.length_c   1.000
_cell.angle_alpha   90.00
_cell.angle_beta   90.00
_cell.angle_gamma   90.00
#
_symmetry.space_group_name_H-M   'P 1'
#
loop_
_entity.id
_entity.type
_entity.pdbx_description
1 polymer ?
#
loop_
_entity_poly.entity_id
_entity_poly.type
_entity_poly.pdbx_seq_one_letter_code
_entity_poly.pdbx_strand_id
1 'polypeptide(L)'
;WQIGTLPSTALTWGAVRAGIQHKCGTCGVLLLTGEKSGFCCGPNGSRFRDVRALPPLPAEFDVFLRDPRISKLSRRLNLILSFASLESTHPFPQINNGPPGFMAIGGRVYHR
;
A
#
# COMPACT_ATOMS: atom_id res chain seq x y z
N TRP A 1 1.12 -31.79 -9.79
CA TRP A 1 1.30 -30.33 -9.69
C TRP A 1 2.71 -30.05 -9.23
N GLN A 2 3.57 -29.47 -10.08
CA GLN A 2 4.91 -29.03 -9.70
C GLN A 2 4.82 -27.62 -9.14
N ILE A 3 5.28 -27.43 -7.91
CA ILE A 3 5.37 -26.12 -7.26
C ILE A 3 6.67 -25.48 -7.77
N GLY A 4 6.57 -24.62 -8.79
CA GLY A 4 7.67 -23.77 -9.22
C GLY A 4 7.85 -22.60 -8.25
N THR A 5 9.09 -22.27 -7.91
CA THR A 5 9.40 -21.04 -7.17
C THR A 5 9.04 -19.84 -8.03
N LEU A 6 8.07 -19.03 -7.57
CA LEU A 6 7.79 -17.76 -8.21
C LEU A 6 9.04 -16.88 -8.12
N PRO A 7 9.47 -16.21 -9.21
CA PRO A 7 10.49 -15.18 -9.10
C PRO A 7 10.02 -14.19 -8.03
N SER A 8 10.94 -13.80 -7.13
CA SER A 8 10.66 -12.95 -5.98
C SER A 8 9.65 -11.85 -6.36
N THR A 9 8.40 -11.99 -5.91
CA THR A 9 7.32 -11.01 -6.10
C THR A 9 7.48 -9.84 -5.14
N ALA A 10 8.72 -9.48 -4.82
CA ALA A 10 9.02 -8.29 -4.05
C ALA A 10 8.69 -7.08 -4.94
N LEU A 11 7.55 -6.45 -4.66
CA LEU A 11 7.23 -5.14 -5.22
C LEU A 11 8.26 -4.15 -4.67
N THR A 12 9.00 -3.51 -5.55
CA THR A 12 10.05 -2.56 -5.20
C THR A 12 9.71 -1.20 -5.80
N TRP A 13 9.86 -0.16 -4.98
CA TRP A 13 9.72 1.21 -5.43
C TRP A 13 10.95 1.62 -6.22
N GLY A 14 10.76 2.25 -7.38
CA GLY A 14 11.87 2.81 -8.13
C GLY A 14 12.81 1.77 -8.74
N ALA A 15 12.31 0.57 -9.04
CA ALA A 15 13.10 -0.52 -9.62
C ALA A 15 13.93 -0.02 -10.82
N VAL A 16 15.23 -0.29 -10.83
CA VAL A 16 16.12 0.09 -11.93
C VAL A 16 16.16 -1.04 -12.95
N ARG A 17 15.79 -0.75 -14.20
CA ARG A 17 15.83 -1.72 -15.31
C ARG A 17 16.62 -1.11 -16.46
N ALA A 18 17.64 -1.83 -16.93
CA ALA A 18 18.55 -1.35 -17.98
C ALA A 18 19.13 0.06 -17.68
N GLY A 19 19.46 0.34 -16.41
CA GLY A 19 19.97 1.64 -15.97
C GLY A 19 18.92 2.75 -15.83
N ILE A 20 17.66 2.50 -16.19
CA ILE A 20 16.57 3.45 -16.06
C ILE A 20 15.81 3.19 -14.76
N GLN A 21 15.75 4.20 -13.90
CA GLN A 21 14.97 4.16 -12.66
C GLN A 21 13.47 4.28 -12.97
N HIS A 22 12.65 3.38 -12.42
CA HIS A 22 11.21 3.40 -12.60
C HIS A 22 10.55 4.56 -11.83
N LYS A 23 10.31 5.68 -12.52
CA LYS A 23 9.72 6.90 -11.94
C LYS A 23 8.75 7.57 -12.91
N CYS A 24 7.89 8.42 -12.38
CA CYS A 24 7.03 9.26 -13.20
C CYS A 24 7.87 10.28 -13.98
N GLY A 25 7.67 10.37 -15.30
CA GLY A 25 8.37 11.33 -16.15
C GLY A 25 7.95 12.79 -15.91
N THR A 26 6.82 13.03 -15.26
CA THR A 26 6.28 14.38 -15.01
C THR A 26 6.68 14.90 -13.63
N CYS A 27 6.36 14.16 -12.56
CA CYS A 27 6.64 14.61 -11.18
C CYS A 27 7.89 13.98 -10.55
N GLY A 28 8.50 12.97 -11.18
CA GLY A 28 9.71 12.31 -10.67
C GLY A 28 9.51 11.32 -9.52
N VAL A 29 8.29 11.11 -9.03
CA VAL A 29 7.99 10.11 -7.98
C VAL A 29 8.39 8.70 -8.44
N LEU A 30 9.01 7.94 -7.55
CA LEU A 30 9.33 6.53 -7.78
C LEU A 30 8.03 5.73 -7.89
N LEU A 31 7.94 4.90 -8.92
CA LEU A 31 6.76 4.07 -9.19
C LEU A 31 7.03 2.65 -8.70
N LEU A 32 5.98 1.98 -8.20
CA LEU A 32 6.05 0.59 -7.76
C LEU A 32 6.22 -0.35 -8.97
N THR A 33 6.82 -1.52 -8.79
CA THR A 33 6.95 -2.53 -9.85
C THR A 33 5.62 -2.81 -10.55
N GLY A 34 5.53 -2.51 -11.85
CA GLY A 34 4.32 -2.72 -12.67
C GLY A 34 3.35 -1.54 -12.74
N GLU A 35 3.58 -0.50 -11.94
CA GLU A 35 2.80 0.74 -12.00
C GLU A 35 3.11 1.51 -13.29
N LYS A 36 2.08 2.00 -13.98
CA LYS A 36 2.26 2.76 -15.24
C LYS A 36 2.52 4.23 -14.91
N SER A 37 3.30 4.91 -15.75
CA SER A 37 3.56 6.36 -15.61
C SER A 37 2.29 7.22 -15.54
N GLY A 38 1.21 6.78 -16.21
CA GLY A 38 -0.09 7.44 -16.18
C GLY A 38 -0.87 7.31 -14.87
N PHE A 39 -0.48 6.41 -13.96
CA PHE A 39 -1.14 6.27 -12.65
C PHE A 39 -0.88 7.50 -11.77
N CYS A 40 0.36 8.03 -11.78
CA CYS A 40 0.75 9.11 -10.88
C CYS A 40 0.22 10.49 -11.32
N CYS A 41 0.46 10.90 -12.56
CA CYS A 41 0.10 12.24 -13.05
C CYS A 41 -0.93 12.23 -14.19
N GLY A 42 -1.56 11.09 -14.46
CA GLY A 42 -2.38 10.89 -15.65
C GLY A 42 -1.53 10.67 -16.91
N PRO A 43 -2.14 10.25 -18.03
CA PRO A 43 -1.47 10.13 -19.32
C PRO A 43 -0.76 11.44 -19.69
N ASN A 44 0.55 11.39 -19.94
CA ASN A 44 1.38 12.55 -20.29
C ASN A 44 1.27 13.74 -19.30
N GLY A 45 0.99 13.48 -18.02
CA GLY A 45 0.88 14.54 -17.02
C GLY A 45 -0.43 15.33 -17.06
N SER A 46 -1.47 14.80 -17.73
CA SER A 46 -2.77 15.47 -17.88
C SER A 46 -3.45 15.89 -16.58
N ARG A 47 -3.11 15.23 -15.45
CA ARG A 47 -3.65 15.49 -14.12
C ARG A 47 -2.65 16.18 -13.19
N PHE A 48 -1.47 16.56 -13.68
CA PHE A 48 -0.40 17.11 -12.84
C PHE A 48 -0.79 18.41 -12.14
N ARG A 49 -1.64 19.24 -12.77
CA ARG A 49 -2.09 20.53 -12.21
C ARG A 49 -3.42 20.43 -11.47
N ASP A 50 -4.09 19.30 -11.52
CA ASP A 50 -5.42 19.11 -10.92
C ASP A 50 -5.33 19.08 -9.39
N VAL A 51 -4.18 18.67 -8.86
CA VAL A 51 -3.92 18.55 -7.42
C VAL A 51 -2.75 19.46 -7.05
N ARG A 52 -2.95 20.31 -6.04
CA ARG A 52 -1.86 21.11 -5.47
C ARG A 52 -0.86 20.16 -4.80
N ALA A 53 0.43 20.43 -4.99
CA ALA A 53 1.48 19.69 -4.30
C ALA A 53 1.22 19.67 -2.78
N LEU A 54 1.42 18.51 -2.17
CA LEU A 54 1.32 18.37 -0.72
C LEU A 54 2.36 19.30 -0.05
N PRO A 55 1.99 19.96 1.06
CA PRO A 55 2.97 20.70 1.84
C PRO A 55 4.09 19.76 2.31
N PRO A 56 5.32 20.27 2.51
CA PRO A 56 6.38 19.46 3.11
C PRO A 56 5.93 18.93 4.47
N LEU A 57 6.43 17.74 4.82
CA LEU A 57 6.18 17.17 6.14
C LEU A 57 6.70 18.13 7.23
N PRO A 58 5.95 18.31 8.33
CA PRO A 58 6.43 19.09 9.46
C PRO A 58 7.76 18.53 10.00
N ALA A 59 8.65 19.39 10.48
CA ALA A 59 10.00 19.00 10.92
C ALA A 59 9.99 17.98 12.07
N GLU A 60 8.91 17.96 12.86
CA GLU A 60 8.65 17.01 13.93
C GLU A 60 8.61 15.56 13.42
N PHE A 61 8.29 15.35 12.13
CA PHE A 61 8.27 14.02 11.53
C PHE A 61 9.66 13.44 11.25
N ASP A 62 10.72 14.25 11.20
CA ASP A 62 12.08 13.76 10.94
C ASP A 62 12.53 12.73 11.98
N VAL A 63 12.10 12.88 13.23
CA VAL A 63 12.41 11.95 14.32
C VAL A 63 11.86 10.56 14.01
N PHE A 64 10.63 10.51 13.50
CA PHE A 64 9.97 9.26 13.12
C PHE A 64 10.59 8.68 11.86
N LEU A 65 10.84 9.50 10.84
CA LEU A 65 11.41 9.06 9.56
C LEU A 65 12.81 8.44 9.71
N ARG A 66 13.56 8.82 10.74
CA ARG A 66 14.90 8.28 11.05
C ARG A 66 14.87 7.09 12.03
N ASP A 67 13.73 6.77 12.65
CA ASP A 67 13.65 5.61 13.57
C ASP A 67 13.68 4.30 12.76
N PRO A 68 14.69 3.43 12.94
CA PRO A 68 14.79 2.17 12.20
C PRO A 68 13.61 1.22 12.45
N ARG A 69 12.86 1.43 13.54
CA ARG A 69 11.70 0.62 13.91
C ARG A 69 10.41 1.12 13.26
N ILE A 70 10.40 2.28 12.61
CA ILE A 70 9.17 2.89 12.10
C ILE A 70 8.41 1.95 11.16
N SER A 71 9.12 1.27 10.25
CA SER A 71 8.51 0.31 9.33
C SER A 71 7.82 -0.84 10.06
N LYS A 72 8.45 -1.38 11.11
CA LYS A 72 7.90 -2.47 11.93
C LYS A 72 6.69 -2.01 12.74
N LEU A 73 6.76 -0.82 13.35
CA LEU A 73 5.69 -0.28 14.19
C LEU A 73 4.50 0.19 13.35
N SER A 74 4.74 0.88 12.23
CA SER A 74 3.69 1.35 11.32
C SER A 74 2.96 0.19 10.67
N ARG A 75 3.64 -0.92 10.34
CA ARG A 75 2.99 -2.12 9.81
C ARG A 75 1.89 -2.62 10.74
N ARG A 76 2.11 -2.60 12.06
CA ARG A 76 1.09 -3.05 13.03
C ARG A 76 -0.14 -2.14 13.02
N LEU A 77 0.08 -0.82 13.00
CA LEU A 77 -1.01 0.16 12.94
C LEU A 77 -1.78 0.06 11.62
N ASN A 78 -1.07 -0.05 10.50
CA ASN A 78 -1.68 -0.22 9.18
C ASN A 78 -2.51 -1.50 9.10
N LEU A 79 -2.03 -2.60 9.68
CA LEU A 79 -2.80 -3.85 9.74
C LEU A 79 -4.08 -3.70 10.56
N ILE A 80 -4.02 -2.99 11.70
CA ILE A 80 -5.21 -2.73 12.53
C ILE A 80 -6.19 -1.82 11.78
N LEU A 81 -5.70 -0.76 11.12
CA LEU A 81 -6.54 0.15 10.36
C LEU A 81 -7.18 -0.57 9.15
N SER A 82 -6.40 -1.35 8.41
CA SER A 82 -6.90 -2.16 7.30
C SER A 82 -7.95 -3.15 7.80
N PHE A 83 -7.70 -3.84 8.92
CA PHE A 83 -8.68 -4.73 9.53
C PHE A 83 -9.96 -4.00 9.96
N ALA A 84 -9.85 -2.84 10.60
CA ALA A 84 -11.00 -2.04 11.01
C ALA A 84 -11.77 -1.48 9.80
N SER A 85 -11.08 -1.22 8.69
CA SER A 85 -11.69 -0.78 7.42
C SER A 85 -12.32 -1.93 6.61
N LEU A 86 -12.12 -3.19 7.00
CA LEU A 86 -12.85 -4.30 6.41
C LEU A 86 -14.30 -4.23 6.89
N GLU A 87 -15.13 -3.60 6.07
CA GLU A 87 -16.57 -3.63 6.24
C GLU A 87 -17.08 -5.07 6.06
N SER A 88 -17.75 -5.61 7.07
CA SER A 88 -18.35 -6.94 7.00
C SER A 88 -19.74 -6.84 6.42
N THR A 89 -20.01 -7.56 5.33
CA THR A 89 -21.37 -7.66 4.76
C THR A 89 -22.34 -8.46 5.62
N HIS A 90 -21.84 -9.19 6.61
CA HIS A 90 -22.63 -10.03 7.51
C HIS A 90 -22.51 -9.51 8.94
N PRO A 91 -23.58 -9.59 9.74
CA PRO A 91 -23.52 -9.20 11.14
C PRO A 91 -22.49 -10.05 11.88
N PHE A 92 -21.73 -9.42 12.78
CA PHE A 92 -20.86 -10.15 13.70
C PHE A 92 -21.70 -11.13 14.53
N PRO A 93 -21.19 -12.34 14.80
CA PRO A 93 -21.91 -13.31 15.62
C PRO A 93 -22.17 -12.73 17.00
N GLN A 94 -23.44 -12.61 17.36
CA GLN A 94 -23.90 -12.25 18.70
C GLN A 94 -23.72 -13.47 19.60
N ILE A 95 -22.54 -13.62 20.19
CA ILE A 95 -22.29 -14.67 21.19
C ILE A 95 -22.69 -14.10 22.55
N ASN A 96 -23.59 -14.78 23.26
CA ASN A 96 -24.17 -14.33 24.53
C ASN A 96 -23.15 -14.04 25.66
N ASN A 97 -21.86 -14.34 25.47
CA ASN A 97 -20.76 -14.13 26.43
C ASN A 97 -19.66 -13.16 25.92
N GLY A 98 -19.97 -12.30 24.95
CA GLY A 98 -19.05 -11.27 24.43
C GLY A 98 -18.33 -11.67 23.13
N PRO A 99 -17.62 -10.71 22.49
CA PRO A 99 -16.98 -10.95 21.20
C PRO A 99 -15.88 -12.00 21.34
N PRO A 100 -15.78 -12.98 20.44
CA PRO A 100 -14.74 -13.99 20.50
C PRO A 100 -13.37 -13.34 20.31
N GLY A 101 -12.40 -13.71 21.16
CA GLY A 101 -11.02 -13.19 21.09
C GLY A 101 -10.28 -13.52 19.78
N PHE A 102 -10.84 -14.43 18.98
CA PHE A 102 -10.37 -14.80 17.65
C PHE A 102 -11.58 -15.01 16.74
N MET A 103 -11.58 -14.36 15.56
CA MET A 103 -12.54 -14.63 14.49
C MET A 103 -11.83 -14.84 13.16
N ALA A 104 -12.38 -15.72 12.32
CA ALA A 104 -11.91 -15.94 10.96
C ALA A 104 -12.88 -15.26 9.99
N ILE A 105 -12.35 -14.35 9.15
CA ILE A 105 -13.14 -13.68 8.10
C ILE A 105 -12.89 -14.43 6.78
N GLY A 106 -13.95 -14.97 6.18
CA GLY A 106 -13.93 -15.57 4.85
C GLY A 106 -14.40 -14.57 3.79
N GLY A 107 -13.57 -14.32 2.78
CA GLY A 107 -13.92 -13.48 1.61
C GLY A 107 -14.02 -14.30 0.32
N ARG A 108 -14.80 -13.82 -0.64
CA ARG A 108 -14.85 -14.36 -2.01
C ARG A 108 -14.11 -13.41 -2.96
N VAL A 109 -13.24 -13.96 -3.82
CA VAL A 109 -12.56 -13.19 -4.86
C VAL A 109 -13.49 -13.09 -6.08
N TYR A 110 -14.03 -11.91 -6.35
CA TYR A 110 -15.02 -11.70 -7.41
C TYR A 110 -14.43 -11.30 -8.77
N HIS A 111 -13.12 -11.07 -8.86
CA HIS A 111 -12.44 -10.86 -10.13
C HIS A 111 -11.03 -11.42 -10.06
N ARG A 112 -10.62 -12.15 -11.10
CA ARG A 112 -9.27 -12.68 -11.25
C ARG A 112 -8.50 -11.88 -12.30
#